data_AF-A0A0B5S8H7-F1
#
_entry.id   AF-A0A0B5S8H7-F1
#
_cell.length_a   1.000
_cell.length_b   1.000
_cell.length_c   1.000
_cell.angle_alpha   90.00
_cell.angle_beta   90.00
_cell.angle_gamma   90.00
#
_symmetry.space_group_name_H-M   'P 1'
#
loop_
_entity.id
_entity.type
_entity.pdbx_description
1 polymer ?
#
loop_
_entity_poly.entity_id
_entity_poly.type
_entity_poly.pdbx_seq_one_letter_code
_entity_poly.pdbx_strand_id
1 'polypeptide(L)'
;MNRFIGPVDSNMVKIPTGKVELRDDRIKKEWQVQIKPFLLAKYVVTAELYYAITNRALNGNENGNKPVVNISWHDAIAFCNLLSKIAGFTEYYSIQDDGKKVSCNLHSNGYRLPSEAEWQYACKAGTTGYTYGELQKIAWYNENSSGQIHDVGKKEPNAWGLYDMLGNVWEWCYDLYDETVYGSYRIFRGGSWAEAARGCGATCRRRSHPTFHIDDLGFRLARSI
;
A
#
# COMPACT_ATOMS: atom_id res chain seq x y z
N MET A 1 -17.33 -17.10 -11.89
CA MET A 1 -16.15 -16.32 -11.44
C MET A 1 -16.62 -14.91 -11.17
N ASN A 2 -16.38 -14.34 -9.98
CA ASN A 2 -16.84 -12.98 -9.66
C ASN A 2 -16.20 -11.99 -10.65
N ARG A 3 -16.99 -11.11 -11.29
CA ARG A 3 -16.56 -10.26 -12.44
C ARG A 3 -15.39 -9.34 -12.11
N PHE A 4 -15.10 -9.16 -10.82
CA PHE A 4 -14.05 -8.29 -10.30
C PHE A 4 -12.72 -9.00 -10.01
N ILE A 5 -12.69 -10.35 -9.90
CA ILE A 5 -11.44 -11.08 -9.62
C ILE A 5 -10.48 -11.01 -10.81
N GLY A 6 -10.98 -11.26 -12.02
CA GLY A 6 -10.18 -11.19 -13.25
C GLY A 6 -9.47 -9.84 -13.43
N PRO A 7 -10.16 -8.70 -13.27
CA PRO A 7 -9.55 -7.38 -13.27
C PRO A 7 -8.46 -7.18 -12.19
N VAL A 8 -8.64 -7.69 -10.97
CA VAL A 8 -7.63 -7.54 -9.92
C VAL A 8 -6.36 -8.33 -10.26
N ASP A 9 -6.49 -9.62 -10.61
CA ASP A 9 -5.33 -10.44 -10.96
C ASP A 9 -4.59 -9.91 -12.20
N SER A 10 -5.33 -9.37 -13.19
CA SER A 10 -4.74 -8.75 -14.38
C SER A 10 -3.93 -7.47 -14.09
N ASN A 11 -4.15 -6.84 -12.93
CA ASN A 11 -3.46 -5.63 -12.49
C ASN A 11 -2.32 -5.92 -11.50
N MET A 12 -1.94 -7.18 -11.29
CA MET A 12 -0.81 -7.53 -10.45
C MET A 12 0.49 -7.57 -11.26
N VAL A 13 1.50 -6.81 -10.83
CA VAL A 13 2.84 -6.77 -11.42
C VAL A 13 3.74 -7.74 -10.67
N LYS A 14 4.46 -8.60 -11.41
CA LYS A 14 5.49 -9.47 -10.83
C LYS A 14 6.75 -8.66 -10.49
N ILE A 15 7.05 -8.58 -9.21
CA ILE A 15 8.24 -7.92 -8.68
C ILE A 15 9.36 -8.95 -8.56
N PRO A 16 10.54 -8.71 -9.16
CA PRO A 16 11.63 -9.68 -9.15
C PRO A 16 12.26 -9.78 -7.76
N THR A 17 13.02 -10.86 -7.54
CA THR A 17 13.88 -10.93 -6.36
C THR A 17 14.90 -9.79 -6.35
N GLY A 18 15.32 -9.37 -5.16
CA GLY A 18 16.43 -8.43 -5.03
C GLY A 18 16.70 -8.09 -3.58
N LYS A 19 17.23 -6.89 -3.36
CA LYS A 19 17.57 -6.40 -2.03
C LYS A 19 17.26 -4.92 -1.91
N VAL A 20 16.93 -4.49 -0.70
CA VAL A 20 16.69 -3.09 -0.37
C VAL A 20 17.37 -2.75 0.95
N GLU A 21 17.95 -1.56 1.01
CA GLU A 21 18.47 -0.99 2.24
C GLU A 21 17.41 -0.12 2.90
N LEU A 22 17.06 -0.45 4.14
CA LEU A 22 16.17 0.32 4.99
C LEU A 22 16.97 1.07 6.03
N ARG A 23 16.42 2.20 6.47
CA ARG A 23 17.01 3.03 7.52
C ARG A 23 15.96 3.56 8.47
N ASP A 24 16.34 3.73 9.73
CA ASP A 24 15.62 4.50 10.74
C ASP A 24 16.58 5.54 11.34
N ASP A 25 16.43 6.77 10.90
CA ASP A 25 17.29 7.91 11.27
C ASP A 25 17.17 8.26 12.76
N ARG A 26 16.07 7.89 13.44
CA ARG A 26 15.86 8.18 14.88
C ARG A 26 16.80 7.36 15.76
N ILE A 27 17.00 6.10 15.39
CA ILE A 27 17.85 5.15 16.11
C ILE A 27 19.21 4.94 15.41
N LYS A 28 19.47 5.69 14.33
CA LYS A 28 20.69 5.64 13.51
C LYS A 28 21.02 4.21 13.05
N LYS A 29 19.99 3.48 12.61
CA LYS A 29 20.12 2.08 12.17
C LYS A 29 19.85 1.97 10.69
N GLU A 30 20.71 1.22 10.01
CA GLU A 30 20.57 0.81 8.62
C GLU A 30 20.64 -0.72 8.55
N TRP A 31 19.84 -1.32 7.69
CA TRP A 31 19.86 -2.77 7.48
C TRP A 31 19.39 -3.12 6.08
N GLN A 32 19.86 -4.27 5.59
CA GLN A 32 19.49 -4.78 4.28
C GLN A 32 18.45 -5.90 4.42
N VAL A 33 17.45 -5.89 3.56
CA VAL A 33 16.43 -6.93 3.47
C VAL A 33 16.50 -7.60 2.11
N GLN A 34 16.51 -8.94 2.10
CA GLN A 34 16.36 -9.73 0.88
C GLN A 34 14.88 -9.80 0.50
N ILE A 35 14.58 -9.46 -0.74
CA ILE A 35 13.23 -9.47 -1.29
C ILE A 35 13.07 -10.75 -2.12
N LYS A 36 12.18 -11.63 -1.65
CA LYS A 36 11.67 -12.74 -2.47
C LYS A 36 10.77 -12.16 -3.56
N PRO A 37 10.65 -12.81 -4.72
CA PRO A 37 9.71 -12.33 -5.73
C PRO A 37 8.29 -12.40 -5.18
N PHE A 38 7.46 -11.46 -5.58
CA PHE A 38 6.06 -11.33 -5.14
C PHE A 38 5.26 -10.60 -6.22
N LEU A 39 3.94 -10.56 -6.07
CA LEU A 39 3.07 -9.75 -6.90
C LEU A 39 2.68 -8.48 -6.13
N LEU A 40 2.66 -7.34 -6.81
CA LEU A 40 2.18 -6.06 -6.27
C LEU A 40 1.18 -5.44 -7.22
N ALA A 41 0.07 -4.94 -6.69
CA ALA A 41 -0.95 -4.27 -7.48
C ALA A 41 -0.38 -3.01 -8.16
N LYS A 42 -0.70 -2.87 -9.44
CA LYS A 42 -0.34 -1.74 -10.30
C LYS A 42 -0.77 -0.40 -9.72
N TYR A 43 -1.93 -0.38 -9.08
CA TYR A 43 -2.56 0.78 -8.47
C TYR A 43 -2.85 0.51 -6.99
N VAL A 44 -3.03 1.58 -6.21
CA VAL A 44 -3.71 1.50 -4.91
C VAL A 44 -5.15 1.01 -5.09
N VAL A 45 -5.74 0.43 -4.04
CA VAL A 45 -7.14 -0.03 -4.08
C VAL A 45 -8.04 1.17 -4.33
N THR A 46 -8.93 1.07 -5.32
CA THR A 46 -9.89 2.13 -5.64
C THR A 46 -11.15 2.02 -4.77
N ALA A 47 -11.87 3.13 -4.64
CA ALA A 47 -13.17 3.15 -3.96
C ALA A 47 -14.18 2.19 -4.62
N GLU A 48 -14.18 2.09 -5.95
CA GLU A 48 -15.00 1.12 -6.70
C GLU A 48 -14.67 -0.33 -6.32
N LEU A 49 -13.38 -0.71 -6.35
CA LEU A 49 -12.98 -2.06 -5.98
C LEU A 49 -13.31 -2.36 -4.52
N TYR A 50 -13.07 -1.39 -3.63
CA TYR A 50 -13.37 -1.55 -2.22
C TYR A 50 -14.87 -1.81 -1.99
N TYR A 51 -15.73 -1.00 -2.59
CA TYR A 51 -17.18 -1.14 -2.52
C TYR A 51 -17.65 -2.48 -3.11
N ALA A 52 -17.16 -2.86 -4.29
CA ALA A 52 -17.55 -4.09 -4.97
C ALA A 52 -17.29 -5.36 -4.15
N ILE A 53 -16.27 -5.36 -3.29
CA ILE A 53 -15.88 -6.49 -2.46
C ILE A 53 -16.54 -6.46 -1.08
N THR A 54 -16.64 -5.28 -0.46
CA THR A 54 -17.10 -5.14 0.93
C THR A 54 -18.58 -4.81 1.06
N ASN A 55 -19.21 -4.33 -0.02
CA ASN A 55 -20.53 -3.71 -0.03
C ASN A 55 -20.68 -2.55 0.99
N ARG A 56 -19.56 -1.91 1.36
CA ARG A 56 -19.53 -0.77 2.29
C ARG A 56 -19.35 0.53 1.52
N ALA A 57 -20.39 1.36 1.48
CA ALA A 57 -20.33 2.69 0.93
C ALA A 57 -19.42 3.59 1.77
N LEU A 58 -18.61 4.42 1.12
CA LEU A 58 -17.68 5.36 1.73
C LEU A 58 -17.97 6.74 1.16
N ASN A 59 -19.03 7.36 1.69
CA ASN A 59 -19.43 8.75 1.47
C ASN A 59 -19.56 9.20 0.00
N GLY A 60 -20.02 8.34 -0.92
CA GLY A 60 -20.47 8.78 -2.25
C GLY A 60 -19.45 8.68 -3.40
N ASN A 61 -18.31 8.03 -3.19
CA ASN A 61 -17.25 7.83 -4.21
C ASN A 61 -17.21 6.40 -4.79
N GLU A 62 -18.29 5.62 -4.65
CA GLU A 62 -18.31 4.17 -4.92
C GLU A 62 -18.19 3.79 -6.40
N ASN A 63 -18.26 4.76 -7.33
CA ASN A 63 -18.16 4.54 -8.77
C ASN A 63 -16.90 5.19 -9.40
N GLY A 64 -15.91 5.52 -8.58
CA GLY A 64 -14.69 6.22 -9.02
C GLY A 64 -13.44 5.36 -9.06
N ASN A 65 -12.54 5.69 -9.99
CA ASN A 65 -11.17 5.19 -10.05
C ASN A 65 -10.22 5.92 -9.06
N LYS A 66 -10.77 6.66 -8.11
CA LYS A 66 -9.99 7.30 -7.04
C LYS A 66 -9.58 6.24 -6.00
N PRO A 67 -8.40 6.40 -5.38
CA PRO A 67 -8.00 5.62 -4.20
C PRO A 67 -9.09 5.57 -3.14
N VAL A 68 -9.26 4.40 -2.51
CA VAL A 68 -10.02 4.29 -1.27
C VAL A 68 -9.21 4.90 -0.13
N VAL A 69 -9.84 5.77 0.65
CA VAL A 69 -9.26 6.43 1.84
C VAL A 69 -10.24 6.35 3.01
N ASN A 70 -9.87 6.90 4.16
CA ASN A 70 -10.58 6.68 5.42
C ASN A 70 -10.66 5.19 5.77
N ILE A 71 -9.59 4.46 5.46
CA ILE A 71 -9.43 3.03 5.72
C ILE A 71 -8.38 2.84 6.82
N SER A 72 -8.75 2.13 7.88
CA SER A 72 -7.80 1.74 8.90
C SER A 72 -6.95 0.55 8.46
N TRP A 73 -5.84 0.31 9.15
CA TRP A 73 -5.04 -0.87 8.88
C TRP A 73 -5.85 -2.16 9.12
N HIS A 74 -6.73 -2.18 10.12
CA HIS A 74 -7.67 -3.31 10.35
C HIS A 74 -8.62 -3.52 9.18
N ASP A 75 -9.22 -2.45 8.64
CA ASP A 75 -10.08 -2.53 7.46
C ASP A 75 -9.31 -3.09 6.25
N ALA A 76 -8.06 -2.66 6.04
CA ALA A 76 -7.23 -3.09 4.92
C ALA A 76 -6.87 -4.58 4.97
N ILE A 77 -6.51 -5.12 6.15
CA ILE A 77 -6.23 -6.57 6.27
C ILE A 77 -7.49 -7.43 6.18
N ALA A 78 -8.62 -6.92 6.68
CA ALA A 78 -9.91 -7.59 6.55
C ALA A 78 -10.36 -7.65 5.08
N PHE A 79 -10.15 -6.55 4.33
CA PHE A 79 -10.35 -6.50 2.89
C PHE A 79 -9.49 -7.54 2.17
N CYS A 80 -8.19 -7.64 2.50
CA CYS A 80 -7.29 -8.62 1.90
C CYS A 80 -7.79 -10.07 2.09
N ASN A 81 -8.22 -10.42 3.30
CA ASN A 81 -8.78 -11.74 3.58
C ASN A 81 -10.10 -12.00 2.83
N LEU A 82 -11.01 -11.02 2.84
CA LEU A 82 -12.30 -11.14 2.14
C LEU A 82 -12.10 -11.34 0.63
N LEU A 83 -11.21 -10.54 0.03
CA LEU A 83 -10.86 -10.68 -1.38
C LEU A 83 -10.21 -12.05 -1.66
N SER A 84 -9.34 -12.54 -0.77
CA SER A 84 -8.74 -13.87 -0.89
C SER A 84 -9.81 -14.96 -0.91
N LYS A 85 -10.75 -14.92 0.04
CA LYS A 85 -11.85 -15.89 0.13
C LYS A 85 -12.73 -15.87 -1.12
N ILE A 86 -13.08 -14.69 -1.62
CA ILE A 86 -13.88 -14.52 -2.85
C ILE A 86 -13.12 -15.06 -4.07
N ALA A 87 -11.80 -14.89 -4.11
CA ALA A 87 -10.94 -15.39 -5.18
C ALA A 87 -10.59 -16.88 -5.07
N GLY A 88 -11.00 -17.56 -3.99
CA GLY A 88 -10.67 -18.96 -3.74
C GLY A 88 -9.22 -19.19 -3.28
N PHE A 89 -8.56 -18.16 -2.74
CA PHE A 89 -7.25 -18.25 -2.13
C PHE A 89 -7.34 -18.44 -0.62
N THR A 90 -6.29 -19.01 -0.03
CA THR A 90 -6.17 -19.12 1.43
C THR A 90 -5.88 -17.75 2.01
N GLU A 91 -6.59 -17.35 3.06
CA GLU A 91 -6.37 -16.07 3.75
C GLU A 91 -4.94 -15.94 4.29
N TYR A 92 -4.37 -14.75 4.18
CA TYR A 92 -3.02 -14.47 4.68
C TYR A 92 -3.01 -14.16 6.18
N TYR A 93 -4.06 -13.49 6.68
CA TYR A 93 -4.13 -13.07 8.09
C TYR A 93 -5.06 -13.98 8.90
N SER A 94 -4.64 -14.36 10.10
CA SER A 94 -5.54 -14.81 11.16
C SER A 94 -5.75 -13.64 12.12
N ILE A 95 -7.00 -13.18 12.23
CA ILE A 95 -7.39 -11.99 13.00
C ILE A 95 -8.20 -12.44 14.21
N GLN A 96 -7.74 -12.10 15.40
CA GLN A 96 -8.37 -12.43 16.69
C GLN A 96 -8.49 -11.16 17.56
N ASP A 97 -9.28 -11.25 18.63
CA ASP A 97 -9.48 -10.19 19.61
C ASP A 97 -9.81 -8.82 18.98
N ASP A 98 -10.72 -8.83 17.99
CA ASP A 98 -11.16 -7.62 17.28
C ASP A 98 -10.00 -6.83 16.62
N GLY A 99 -9.06 -7.56 16.00
CA GLY A 99 -7.90 -6.97 15.33
C GLY A 99 -6.67 -6.77 16.23
N LYS A 100 -6.80 -6.98 17.55
CA LYS A 100 -5.67 -6.80 18.49
C LYS A 100 -4.59 -7.87 18.34
N LYS A 101 -4.96 -9.07 17.87
CA LYS A 101 -4.01 -10.15 17.60
C LYS A 101 -4.09 -10.54 16.13
N VAL A 102 -3.02 -10.29 15.41
CA VAL A 102 -2.90 -10.65 13.99
C VAL A 102 -1.66 -11.50 13.79
N SER A 103 -1.84 -12.69 13.22
CA SER A 103 -0.76 -13.57 12.77
C SER A 103 -0.87 -13.84 11.27
N CYS A 104 0.23 -14.24 10.65
CA CYS A 104 0.31 -14.46 9.21
C CYS A 104 0.49 -15.94 8.87
N ASN A 105 -0.25 -16.41 7.87
CA ASN A 105 0.02 -17.68 7.20
C ASN A 105 1.03 -17.45 6.07
N LEU A 106 2.31 -17.72 6.33
CA LEU A 106 3.39 -17.50 5.34
C LEU A 106 3.31 -18.42 4.11
N HIS A 107 2.47 -19.45 4.15
CA HIS A 107 2.19 -20.36 3.02
C HIS A 107 0.93 -19.98 2.23
N SER A 108 0.24 -18.91 2.63
CA SER A 108 -0.93 -18.40 1.92
C SER A 108 -0.53 -17.85 0.54
N ASN A 109 -1.37 -18.17 -0.46
CA ASN A 109 -1.35 -17.57 -1.80
C ASN A 109 -2.34 -16.41 -1.94
N GLY A 110 -2.93 -15.95 -0.83
CA GLY A 110 -3.92 -14.89 -0.77
C GLY A 110 -3.31 -13.49 -0.82
N TYR A 111 -4.22 -12.52 -0.86
CA TYR A 111 -3.91 -11.10 -0.82
C TYR A 111 -3.48 -10.65 0.57
N ARG A 112 -2.59 -9.66 0.61
CA ARG A 112 -2.04 -9.05 1.81
C ARG A 112 -1.60 -7.62 1.54
N LEU A 113 -1.25 -6.89 2.59
CA LEU A 113 -0.46 -5.67 2.46
C LEU A 113 0.99 -6.02 2.09
N PRO A 114 1.69 -5.14 1.34
CA PRO A 114 3.14 -5.25 1.20
C PRO A 114 3.81 -5.04 2.56
N SER A 115 4.98 -5.65 2.75
CA SER A 115 5.89 -5.20 3.80
C SER A 115 6.49 -3.84 3.43
N GLU A 116 7.02 -3.13 4.42
CA GLU A 116 7.75 -1.88 4.24
C GLU A 116 8.91 -2.05 3.24
N ALA A 117 9.64 -3.16 3.37
CA ALA A 117 10.78 -3.48 2.51
C ALA A 117 10.33 -3.72 1.06
N GLU A 118 9.29 -4.53 0.86
CA GLU A 118 8.69 -4.79 -0.45
C GLU A 118 8.19 -3.50 -1.09
N TRP A 119 7.50 -2.65 -0.32
CA TRP A 119 6.98 -1.37 -0.80
C TRP A 119 8.11 -0.46 -1.29
N GLN A 120 9.16 -0.28 -0.49
CA GLN A 120 10.27 0.60 -0.86
C GLN A 120 11.05 0.07 -2.06
N TYR A 121 11.29 -1.24 -2.10
CA TYR A 121 11.95 -1.90 -3.23
C TYR A 121 11.16 -1.71 -4.53
N ALA A 122 9.85 -1.94 -4.46
CA ALA A 122 8.93 -1.75 -5.58
C ALA A 122 8.82 -0.28 -6.01
N CYS A 123 8.78 0.66 -5.06
CA CYS A 123 8.77 2.09 -5.36
C CYS A 123 10.01 2.51 -6.13
N LYS A 124 11.19 2.03 -5.73
CA LYS A 124 12.47 2.36 -6.37
C LYS A 124 12.61 1.75 -7.75
N ALA A 125 12.11 0.53 -7.98
CA ALA A 125 12.14 -0.15 -9.28
C ALA A 125 13.50 -0.09 -10.00
N GLY A 126 14.59 -0.32 -9.25
CA GLY A 126 15.97 -0.28 -9.74
C GLY A 126 16.66 1.10 -9.68
N THR A 127 15.94 2.17 -9.33
CA THR A 127 16.54 3.50 -9.10
C THR A 127 17.15 3.62 -7.70
N THR A 128 18.12 4.53 -7.54
CA THR A 128 18.78 4.80 -6.25
C THR A 128 18.26 6.06 -5.56
N GLY A 129 17.61 6.95 -6.32
CA GLY A 129 17.14 8.27 -5.86
C GLY A 129 16.09 8.25 -4.77
N TYR A 130 15.85 9.43 -4.19
CA TYR A 130 14.77 9.67 -3.23
C TYR A 130 13.40 9.51 -3.89
N THR A 131 13.27 10.00 -5.13
CA THR A 131 12.16 9.73 -6.04
C THR A 131 12.65 8.82 -7.18
N TYR A 132 11.74 8.11 -7.86
CA TYR A 132 12.06 7.27 -9.03
C TYR A 132 12.02 8.04 -10.36
N GLY A 133 11.79 9.34 -10.31
CA GLY A 133 11.63 10.22 -11.46
C GLY A 133 11.38 11.67 -11.02
N GLU A 134 11.04 12.53 -11.98
CA GLU A 134 10.69 13.93 -11.72
C GLU A 134 9.34 14.00 -11.00
N LEU A 135 9.32 14.53 -9.76
CA LEU A 135 8.16 14.45 -8.87
C LEU A 135 6.86 14.94 -9.53
N GLN A 136 6.91 16.04 -10.28
CA GLN A 136 5.77 16.62 -10.97
C GLN A 136 5.10 15.65 -11.96
N LYS A 137 5.88 14.76 -12.58
CA LYS A 137 5.40 13.78 -13.56
C LYS A 137 4.88 12.50 -12.93
N ILE A 138 5.41 12.14 -11.76
CA ILE A 138 5.18 10.82 -11.14
C ILE A 138 4.24 10.84 -9.91
N ALA A 139 3.92 12.01 -9.36
CA ALA A 139 3.17 12.12 -8.12
C ALA A 139 2.11 13.23 -8.12
N TRP A 140 1.01 12.97 -7.39
CA TRP A 140 0.08 13.99 -6.93
C TRP A 140 0.44 14.39 -5.50
N TYR A 141 0.79 15.65 -5.28
CA TYR A 141 1.27 16.17 -4.00
C TYR A 141 0.78 17.61 -3.83
N ASN A 142 0.99 18.25 -2.68
CA ASN A 142 0.33 19.50 -2.30
C ASN A 142 0.37 20.57 -3.41
N GLU A 143 1.53 20.75 -4.02
CA GLU A 143 1.80 21.78 -5.02
C GLU A 143 1.10 21.53 -6.37
N ASN A 144 0.62 20.31 -6.66
CA ASN A 144 -0.03 19.99 -7.94
C ASN A 144 -1.37 19.23 -7.83
N SER A 145 -1.80 18.85 -6.63
CA SER A 145 -3.00 18.06 -6.41
C SER A 145 -4.29 18.90 -6.39
N SER A 146 -4.17 20.22 -6.31
CA SER A 146 -5.31 21.12 -6.06
C SER A 146 -6.09 20.75 -4.79
N GLY A 147 -5.41 20.19 -3.78
CA GLY A 147 -5.99 19.86 -2.48
C GLY A 147 -6.96 18.68 -2.50
N GLN A 148 -6.79 17.73 -3.43
CA GLN A 148 -7.68 16.57 -3.54
C GLN A 148 -6.99 15.32 -4.07
N ILE A 149 -7.62 14.17 -3.80
CA ILE A 149 -7.30 12.87 -4.41
C ILE A 149 -7.60 12.90 -5.92
N HIS A 150 -6.76 12.24 -6.71
CA HIS A 150 -6.92 12.04 -8.15
C HIS A 150 -7.14 10.57 -8.51
N ASP A 151 -7.73 10.34 -9.68
CA ASP A 151 -7.85 8.99 -10.23
C ASP A 151 -6.47 8.31 -10.31
N VAL A 152 -6.43 7.00 -10.03
CA VAL A 152 -5.20 6.22 -10.13
C VAL A 152 -4.67 6.21 -11.56
N GLY A 153 -3.34 6.14 -11.69
CA GLY A 153 -2.68 5.95 -12.98
C GLY A 153 -2.65 7.17 -13.90
N LYS A 154 -2.88 8.38 -13.36
CA LYS A 154 -2.84 9.63 -14.14
C LYS A 154 -1.47 10.32 -14.17
N LYS A 155 -0.51 9.79 -13.40
CA LYS A 155 0.91 10.17 -13.42
C LYS A 155 1.75 9.08 -14.10
N GLU A 156 3.00 9.38 -14.41
CA GLU A 156 3.92 8.41 -15.01
C GLU A 156 4.24 7.27 -14.02
N PRO A 157 4.26 6.00 -14.48
CA PRO A 157 4.66 4.88 -13.64
C PRO A 157 6.17 4.83 -13.45
N ASN A 158 6.62 4.04 -12.48
CA ASN A 158 8.03 3.66 -12.41
C ASN A 158 8.40 2.59 -13.46
N ALA A 159 9.68 2.18 -13.49
CA ALA A 159 10.21 1.24 -14.47
C ALA A 159 9.56 -0.16 -14.44
N TRP A 160 8.81 -0.51 -13.40
CA TRP A 160 8.06 -1.77 -13.29
C TRP A 160 6.57 -1.60 -13.60
N GLY A 161 6.14 -0.42 -14.05
CA GLY A 161 4.76 -0.17 -14.41
C GLY A 161 3.84 0.06 -13.20
N LEU A 162 4.39 0.33 -12.01
CA LEU A 162 3.64 0.69 -10.81
C LEU A 162 3.35 2.19 -10.81
N TYR A 163 2.09 2.53 -10.55
CA TYR A 163 1.61 3.90 -10.52
C TYR A 163 1.35 4.36 -9.09
N ASP A 164 1.41 5.67 -8.90
CA ASP A 164 1.07 6.35 -7.65
C ASP A 164 1.84 5.78 -6.44
N MET A 165 3.04 5.24 -6.66
CA MET A 165 3.93 4.81 -5.58
C MET A 165 4.44 6.01 -4.76
N LEU A 166 4.29 7.23 -5.27
CA LEU A 166 4.57 8.47 -4.54
C LEU A 166 3.39 9.42 -4.72
N GLY A 167 2.96 10.03 -3.62
CA GLY A 167 1.81 10.93 -3.61
C GLY A 167 0.47 10.23 -3.82
N ASN A 168 -0.55 11.01 -4.17
CA ASN A 168 -1.97 10.66 -4.18
C ASN A 168 -2.48 10.27 -2.79
N VAL A 169 -2.11 9.09 -2.26
CA VAL A 169 -2.44 8.68 -0.90
C VAL A 169 -1.25 7.99 -0.23
N TRP A 170 -1.13 8.14 1.08
CA TRP A 170 -0.30 7.27 1.89
C TRP A 170 -0.80 5.83 1.79
N GLU A 171 0.12 4.87 1.89
CA GLU A 171 -0.20 3.44 1.77
C GLU A 171 0.20 2.65 3.01
N TRP A 172 -0.77 2.01 3.66
CA TRP A 172 -0.51 1.06 4.74
C TRP A 172 0.41 -0.08 4.31
N CYS A 173 1.42 -0.34 5.14
CA CYS A 173 2.27 -1.54 5.07
C CYS A 173 1.91 -2.49 6.23
N TYR A 174 2.35 -3.75 6.13
CA TYR A 174 2.11 -4.73 7.19
C TYR A 174 2.87 -4.43 8.50
N ASP A 175 4.08 -3.91 8.38
CA ASP A 175 5.08 -3.84 9.45
C ASP A 175 4.68 -2.95 10.63
N LEU A 176 5.11 -3.38 11.83
CA LEU A 176 5.12 -2.52 13.01
C LEU A 176 6.22 -1.47 12.85
N TYR A 177 5.95 -0.26 13.33
CA TYR A 177 6.92 0.82 13.23
C TYR A 177 8.09 0.63 14.21
N ASP A 178 7.79 0.45 15.49
CA ASP A 178 8.73 0.23 16.59
C ASP A 178 7.91 -0.26 17.79
N GLU A 179 7.90 -1.56 18.02
CA GLU A 179 7.03 -2.21 19.01
C GLU A 179 7.36 -1.75 20.44
N THR A 180 8.62 -1.44 20.72
CA THR A 180 9.05 -1.04 22.07
C THR A 180 8.54 0.33 22.47
N VAL A 181 8.46 1.26 21.51
CA VAL A 181 8.07 2.65 21.78
C VAL A 181 6.60 2.90 21.45
N TYR A 182 6.08 2.30 20.38
CA TYR A 182 4.74 2.57 19.86
C TYR A 182 3.81 1.36 19.86
N GLY A 183 4.24 0.20 20.37
CA GLY A 183 3.40 -0.98 20.45
C GLY A 183 2.86 -1.41 19.08
N SER A 184 1.54 -1.31 18.91
CA SER A 184 0.82 -1.80 17.72
C SER A 184 0.87 -0.88 16.50
N TYR A 185 1.55 0.28 16.56
CA TYR A 185 1.56 1.24 15.47
C TYR A 185 2.15 0.65 14.19
N ARG A 186 1.47 0.89 13.08
CA ARG A 186 1.80 0.35 11.75
C ARG A 186 2.44 1.42 10.88
N ILE A 187 3.24 0.97 9.92
CA ILE A 187 3.92 1.84 8.97
C ILE A 187 3.00 2.17 7.79
N PHE A 188 3.10 3.40 7.28
CA PHE A 188 2.63 3.74 5.94
C PHE A 188 3.66 4.59 5.17
N ARG A 189 3.63 4.49 3.85
CA ARG A 189 4.68 4.98 2.92
C ARG A 189 4.09 5.80 1.75
N GLY A 190 4.95 6.58 1.08
CA GLY A 190 4.67 7.17 -0.25
C GLY A 190 4.34 8.66 -0.30
N GLY A 191 3.80 9.24 0.77
CA GLY A 191 3.25 10.59 0.72
C GLY A 191 1.84 10.61 0.12
N SER A 192 1.15 11.74 0.21
CA SER A 192 -0.22 11.90 -0.28
C SER A 192 -0.39 13.19 -1.08
N TRP A 193 -1.59 13.42 -1.59
CA TRP A 193 -2.00 14.66 -2.23
C TRP A 193 -1.80 15.91 -1.34
N ALA A 194 -1.74 15.74 -0.02
CA ALA A 194 -1.59 16.83 0.96
C ALA A 194 -0.13 17.07 1.37
N GLU A 195 0.79 16.19 1.00
CA GLU A 195 2.20 16.30 1.39
C GLU A 195 2.96 17.28 0.50
N ALA A 196 3.82 18.09 1.11
CA ALA A 196 4.80 18.87 0.37
C ALA A 196 5.80 17.94 -0.34
N ALA A 197 6.51 18.44 -1.36
CA ALA A 197 7.45 17.65 -2.16
C ALA A 197 8.42 16.76 -1.34
N ARG A 198 8.93 17.28 -0.20
CA ARG A 198 9.83 16.54 0.70
C ARG A 198 9.21 15.30 1.35
N GLY A 199 7.89 15.24 1.46
CA GLY A 199 7.13 14.12 2.02
C GLY A 199 6.87 12.97 1.03
N CYS A 200 7.12 13.20 -0.27
CA CYS A 200 6.86 12.24 -1.33
C CYS A 200 8.18 11.58 -1.79
N GLY A 201 8.70 10.65 -1.00
CA GLY A 201 9.90 9.90 -1.35
C GLY A 201 9.85 8.43 -0.98
N ALA A 202 10.67 7.63 -1.66
CA ALA A 202 10.72 6.19 -1.52
C ALA A 202 11.15 5.73 -0.11
N THR A 203 11.88 6.57 0.64
CA THR A 203 12.27 6.30 2.03
C THR A 203 11.42 7.06 3.04
N CYS A 204 10.44 7.85 2.59
CA CYS A 204 9.56 8.60 3.47
C CYS A 204 8.57 7.65 4.13
N ARG A 205 8.56 7.63 5.47
CA ARG A 205 7.72 6.75 6.28
C ARG A 205 7.03 7.51 7.39
N ARG A 206 5.79 7.14 7.66
CA ARG A 206 4.99 7.59 8.80
C ARG A 206 4.41 6.38 9.54
N ARG A 207 3.70 6.66 10.63
CA ARG A 207 3.11 5.65 11.51
C ARG A 207 1.82 6.16 12.13
N SER A 208 0.90 5.26 12.42
CA SER A 208 -0.23 5.53 13.30
C SER A 208 -0.78 4.23 13.89
N HIS A 209 -1.69 4.38 14.86
CA HIS A 209 -2.41 3.26 15.46
C HIS A 209 -3.20 2.50 14.38
N PRO A 210 -3.35 1.15 14.44
CA PRO A 210 -3.99 0.38 13.38
C PRO A 210 -5.49 0.67 13.16
N THR A 211 -6.13 1.41 14.07
CA THR A 211 -7.51 1.91 13.93
C THR A 211 -7.59 3.31 13.32
N PHE A 212 -6.45 3.98 13.14
CA PHE A 212 -6.41 5.32 12.56
C PHE A 212 -6.82 5.27 11.10
N HIS A 213 -7.57 6.28 10.66
CA HIS A 213 -7.96 6.45 9.27
C HIS A 213 -8.11 7.94 8.98
N ILE A 214 -7.78 8.36 7.76
CA ILE A 214 -7.85 9.74 7.30
C ILE A 214 -8.08 9.77 5.79
N ASP A 215 -8.47 10.92 5.25
CA ASP A 215 -8.86 11.16 3.86
C ASP A 215 -7.69 11.20 2.87
N ASP A 216 -6.46 10.90 3.29
CA ASP A 216 -5.29 10.81 2.44
C ASP A 216 -4.49 9.50 2.66
N LEU A 217 -5.10 8.51 3.34
CA LEU A 217 -4.48 7.22 3.69
C LEU A 217 -5.33 6.05 3.18
N GLY A 218 -4.72 5.27 2.28
CA GLY A 218 -5.26 4.06 1.68
C GLY A 218 -4.28 2.90 1.77
N PHE A 219 -4.31 2.00 0.78
CA PHE A 219 -3.44 0.83 0.71
C PHE A 219 -3.39 0.22 -0.70
N ARG A 220 -2.39 -0.63 -0.95
CA ARG A 220 -2.35 -1.50 -2.13
C ARG A 220 -2.16 -2.96 -1.76
N LEU A 221 -2.50 -3.83 -2.71
CA LEU A 221 -2.46 -5.27 -2.53
C LEU A 221 -1.13 -5.86 -2.97
N ALA A 222 -0.64 -6.84 -2.22
CA ALA A 222 0.45 -7.72 -2.56
C ALA A 222 0.00 -9.19 -2.45
N ARG A 223 0.72 -10.10 -3.12
CA ARG A 223 0.57 -11.57 -2.97
C ARG A 223 1.93 -12.26 -3.03
N SER A 224 2.11 -13.29 -2.22
CA SER A 224 3.28 -14.16 -2.28
C SER A 224 3.18 -15.13 -3.47
N ILE A 225 4.32 -15.50 -4.08
CA ILE A 225 4.42 -16.47 -5.19
C ILE A 225 5.38 -17.61 -4.88
#